data_AF-A0A842L7D6-F1
#
_entry.id   AF-A0A842L7D6-F1
#
_cell.length_a   1.000
_cell.length_b   1.000
_cell.length_c   1.000
_cell.angle_alpha   90.00
_cell.angle_beta   90.00
_cell.angle_gamma   90.00
#
_symmetry.space_group_name_H-M   'P 1'
#
loop_
_entity.id
_entity.type
_entity.pdbx_description
1 polymer ?
#
loop_
_entity_poly.entity_id
_entity_poly.type
_entity_poly.pdbx_seq_one_letter_code
_entity_poly.pdbx_strand_id
1 'polypeptide(L)' 'MDIILCVTGSIAAVEAVKLARELRRQGANIKCFMSDGACNIIHPYAMEFA' A
#
# COMPACT_ATOMS: atom_id res chain seq x y z
N MET A 1 13.17 -6.59 7.33
CA MET A 1 13.14 -5.11 7.44
C MET A 1 11.69 -4.70 7.53
N ASP A 2 11.31 -3.92 8.54
CA ASP A 2 9.92 -3.47 8.70
C ASP A 2 9.73 -2.11 8.02
N ILE A 3 8.69 -1.99 7.19
CA ILE A 3 8.38 -0.78 6.42
C ILE A 3 6.95 -0.35 6.73
N ILE A 4 6.78 0.92 7.07
CA ILE A 4 5.47 1.57 7.18
C ILE A 4 5.18 2.25 5.85
N LEU A 5 4.15 1.77 5.14
CA LEU A 5 3.72 2.33 3.86
C LEU A 5 2.48 3.20 4.07
N CYS A 6 2.63 4.51 3.96
CA CYS A 6 1.53 5.46 4.08
C CYS A 6 1.05 5.89 2.68
N VAL A 7 -0.20 5.58 2.34
CA VAL A 7 -0.80 5.90 1.04
C VAL A 7 -1.80 7.05 1.19
N THR A 8 -1.59 8.12 0.42
CA THR A 8 -2.45 9.31 0.41
C THR A 8 -3.27 9.41 -0.87
N GLY A 9 -4.26 10.32 -0.90
CA GLY A 9 -5.10 10.56 -2.07
C GLY A 9 -4.32 11.11 -3.26
N SER A 10 -3.87 10.22 -4.14
CA SER A 10 -3.16 10.50 -5.39
C SER A 10 -3.50 9.41 -6.40
N ILE A 11 -3.48 9.73 -7.70
CA ILE A 11 -3.61 8.71 -8.74
C ILE A 11 -2.54 7.63 -8.60
N ALA A 12 -1.35 7.98 -8.10
CA ALA A 12 -0.28 7.02 -7.83
C ALA A 12 -0.62 5.97 -6.75
N ALA A 13 -1.72 6.14 -6.00
CA ALA A 13 -2.17 5.16 -5.00
C ALA A 13 -2.44 3.77 -5.61
N VAL A 14 -2.83 3.69 -6.89
CA VAL A 14 -3.06 2.41 -7.59
C VAL A 14 -1.77 1.57 -7.71
N GLU A 15 -0.60 2.21 -7.75
CA GLU A 15 0.70 1.53 -7.84
C GLU A 15 1.20 1.03 -6.47
N ALA A 16 0.62 1.51 -5.36
CA ALA A 16 1.04 1.15 -4.01
C ALA A 16 0.90 -0.36 -3.74
N VAL A 17 -0.09 -1.01 -4.35
CA VAL A 17 -0.31 -2.46 -4.25
C VAL A 17 0.87 -3.23 -4.85
N LYS A 18 1.31 -2.82 -6.05
CA LYS A 18 2.45 -3.45 -6.73
C LYS A 18 3.74 -3.23 -5.96
N LEU A 19 3.97 -2.00 -5.49
CA LEU A 19 5.12 -1.65 -4.67
C LEU A 19 5.18 -2.51 -3.40
N ALA A 20 4.07 -2.65 -2.66
CA ALA A 20 4.03 -3.46 -1.44
C ALA A 20 4.37 -4.93 -1.72
N ARG A 21 3.84 -5.51 -2.81
CA ARG A 21 4.16 -6.89 -3.22
C ARG A 21 5.63 -7.07 -3.55
N GLU A 22 6.22 -6.12 -4.26
CA GLU A 22 7.65 -6.16 -4.63
C GLU A 22 8.55 -6.03 -3.41
N LEU A 23 8.23 -5.13 -2.48
CA LEU A 23 8.96 -5.02 -1.21
C LEU A 23 8.82 -6.28 -0.36
N ARG A 24 7.62 -6.89 -0.27
CA ARG A 24 7.42 -8.17 0.41
C ARG A 24 8.24 -9.30 -0.22
N ARG A 25 8.34 -9.37 -1.55
CA ARG A 25 9.21 -10.35 -2.24
C ARG A 25 10.70 -10.19 -1.91
N GLN A 26 11.12 -8.99 -1.54
CA GLN A 26 12.48 -8.72 -1.07
C GLN A 26 12.66 -9.04 0.43
N GLY A 27 11.66 -9.61 1.10
CA GLY A 27 11.71 -9.97 2.52
C GLY A 27 11.38 -8.82 3.48
N ALA A 28 10.74 -7.75 2.98
CA ALA A 28 10.24 -6.69 3.85
C ALA A 28 8.88 -7.06 4.47
N ASN A 29 8.69 -6.73 5.74
CA ASN A 29 7.38 -6.78 6.38
C ASN A 29 6.72 -5.42 6.21
N ILE A 30 5.57 -5.39 5.54
CA ILE A 30 4.86 -4.14 5.23
C ILE A 30 3.67 -3.98 6.18
N LYS A 31 3.58 -2.82 6.84
CA LYS A 31 2.36 -2.35 7.49
C LYS A 31 1.84 -1.13 6.73
N CYS A 32 0.63 -1.21 6.20
CA CYS A 32 0.02 -0.16 5.39
C CYS A 32 -0.92 0.72 6.22
N PHE A 33 -0.90 2.02 5.98
CA PHE A 33 -1.90 2.98 6.43
C PHE A 33 -2.38 3.81 5.26
N MET A 34 -3.68 4.10 5.21
CA MET A 34 -4.30 4.78 4.10
C MET A 34 -5.10 5.97 4.62
N SER A 35 -4.97 7.12 3.96
CA SER A 35 -5.89 8.25 4.18
C SER A 35 -7.26 7.98 3.56
N ASP A 36 -8.30 8.67 4.02
CA ASP A 36 -9.64 8.59 3.41
C ASP A 36 -9.61 8.93 1.91
N GLY A 37 -8.78 9.89 1.50
CA GLY A 37 -8.59 10.23 0.10
C GLY A 37 -7.99 9.10 -0.74
N ALA A 38 -7.15 8.23 -0.15
CA ALA A 38 -6.63 7.04 -0.82
C ALA A 38 -7.70 5.94 -0.91
N CYS A 39 -8.51 5.79 0.14
CA CYS A 39 -9.63 4.84 0.20
C CYS A 39 -10.70 5.12 -0.88
N ASN A 40 -10.83 6.38 -1.33
CA ASN A 40 -11.68 6.77 -2.45
C ASN A 40 -11.12 6.34 -3.83
N ILE A 41 -9.84 5.93 -3.91
CA ILE A 41 -9.16 5.54 -5.15
C ILE A 41 -8.96 4.03 -5.20
N ILE A 42 -8.48 3.43 -4.10
CA ILE A 42 -8.32 1.97 -3.96
C ILE A 42 -8.92 1.48 -2.64
N HIS A 43 -9.57 0.32 -2.68
CA HIS A 43 -10.17 -0.27 -1.47
C HIS A 43 -9.08 -0.82 -0.53
N PRO A 44 -9.20 -0.67 0.81
CA PRO A 44 -8.20 -1.18 1.77
C PRO A 44 -7.83 -2.65 1.61
N TYR A 45 -8.77 -3.51 1.19
CA TYR A 45 -8.51 -4.92 0.90
C TYR A 45 -7.43 -5.14 -0.17
N ALA A 46 -7.25 -4.20 -1.10
CA ALA A 46 -6.17 -4.30 -2.08
C ALA A 46 -4.79 -4.30 -1.41
N MET A 47 -4.63 -3.63 -0.26
CA MET A 47 -3.38 -3.58 0.51
C MET A 47 -3.26 -4.71 1.54
N GLU A 48 -4.39 -5.24 2.02
CA GLU A 48 -4.44 -6.39 2.93
C GLU A 48 -3.89 -7.66 2.27
N PHE A 49 -4.18 -7.87 0.98
CA PHE A 49 -3.72 -9.02 0.18
C PHE A 49 -2.51 -8.72 -0.72
N ALA A 50 -1.93 -7.52 -0.59
CA ALA A 50 -0.68 -7.16 -1.27
C ALA A 50 0.53 -7.86 -0.63
#